data_AF-A0A382Q136-F1
#
_entry.id   AF-A0A382Q136-F1
#
_cell.length_a   1.000
_cell.length_b   1.000
_cell.length_c   1.000
_cell.angle_alpha   90.00
_cell.angle_beta   90.00
_cell.angle_gamma   90.00
#
_symmetry.space_group_name_H-M   'P 1'
#
loop_
_entity.id
_entity.type
_entity.pdbx_description
1 polymer ?
#
loop_
_entity_poly.entity_id
_entity_poly.type
_entity_poly.pdbx_seq_one_letter_code
_entity_poly.pdbx_strand_id
1 'polypeptide(L)'
;KDNIIRILPNDCDVMIETNAWEQPEIFKWIQNQGNISKDEMLRTFNCGIGMVLIIEHTDMNEILDTLAQIGYDSYQIGVVTKGSGQIILR
;
A
#
# COMPACT_ATOMS: atom_id res chain seq x y z
N LYS A 1 13.37 7.38 0.54
CA LYS A 1 12.16 8.12 0.97
C LYS A 1 10.97 7.41 0.35
N ASP A 2 10.11 6.88 1.22
CA ASP A 2 8.90 6.17 0.82
C ASP A 2 8.01 7.06 -0.07
N ASN A 3 7.22 6.45 -0.94
CA ASN A 3 6.42 7.18 -1.93
C ASN A 3 5.20 7.83 -1.27
N ILE A 4 4.57 7.14 -0.30
CA ILE A 4 3.31 7.58 0.34
C ILE A 4 3.53 8.83 1.21
N ILE A 5 4.64 8.93 1.95
CA ILE A 5 4.93 10.10 2.83
C ILE A 5 5.00 11.42 2.04
N ARG A 6 5.29 11.38 0.73
CA ARG A 6 5.45 12.59 -0.09
C ARG A 6 4.14 13.36 -0.28
N ILE A 7 3.00 12.70 -0.12
CA ILE A 7 1.67 13.30 -0.32
C ILE A 7 0.89 13.44 0.99
N LEU A 8 1.45 12.96 2.10
CA LEU A 8 0.79 12.94 3.41
C LEU A 8 1.01 14.27 4.15
N PRO A 9 -0.04 14.85 4.76
CA PRO A 9 0.13 15.96 5.70
C PRO A 9 1.05 15.58 6.87
N ASN A 10 1.77 16.57 7.42
CA ASN A 10 2.73 16.34 8.52
C ASN A 10 2.06 15.86 9.82
N ASP A 11 0.76 16.08 9.97
CA ASP A 11 -0.05 15.69 11.13
C ASP A 11 -0.89 14.43 10.88
N CYS A 12 -0.56 13.68 9.84
CA CYS A 12 -1.18 12.41 9.50
C CYS A 12 -0.15 11.27 9.51
N ASP A 13 -0.58 10.08 9.94
CA ASP A 13 0.12 8.81 9.73
C ASP A 13 -0.67 7.97 8.73
N VAL A 14 -0.02 7.00 8.09
CA VAL A 14 -0.68 5.97 7.29
C VAL A 14 -0.42 4.61 7.91
N MET A 15 -1.49 3.87 8.15
CA MET A 15 -1.45 2.47 8.57
C MET A 15 -1.73 1.59 7.36
N ILE A 16 -0.79 0.72 7.01
CA ILE A 16 -0.89 -0.20 5.87
C ILE A 16 -1.02 -1.62 6.39
N GLU A 17 -2.07 -2.31 5.99
CA GLU A 17 -2.31 -3.72 6.28
C GLU A 17 -1.65 -4.55 5.16
N THR A 18 -0.47 -5.09 5.42
CA THR A 18 0.38 -5.76 4.40
C THR A 18 -0.17 -7.11 3.93
N ASN A 19 -1.20 -7.62 4.62
CA ASN A 19 -1.95 -8.82 4.27
C ASN A 19 -3.22 -8.52 3.43
N ALA A 20 -3.49 -7.26 3.09
CA ALA A 20 -4.69 -6.86 2.34
C ALA A 20 -4.64 -7.25 0.85
N TRP A 21 -3.46 -7.60 0.33
CA TRP A 21 -3.29 -8.11 -1.03
C TRP A 21 -2.31 -9.28 -1.03
N GLU A 22 -2.38 -10.10 -2.07
CA GLU A 22 -1.39 -11.15 -2.27
C GLU A 22 -0.15 -10.59 -2.96
N GLN A 23 1.01 -10.79 -2.33
CA GLN A 23 2.28 -10.44 -2.96
C GLN A 23 2.50 -11.31 -4.23
N PRO A 24 2.80 -10.73 -5.39
CA PRO A 24 3.06 -11.51 -6.60
C PRO A 24 4.24 -12.48 -6.46
N GLU A 25 4.13 -13.66 -7.08
CA GLU A 25 5.10 -14.77 -6.98
C GLU A 25 6.54 -14.37 -7.31
N ILE A 26 6.74 -13.44 -8.26
CA ILE A 26 8.08 -12.96 -8.60
C ILE A 26 8.77 -12.29 -7.40
N PHE A 27 8.06 -11.55 -6.57
CA PHE A 27 8.62 -10.92 -5.38
C PHE A 27 8.86 -11.94 -4.26
N LYS A 28 7.98 -12.94 -4.11
CA LYS A 28 8.22 -14.08 -3.21
C LYS A 28 9.51 -14.81 -3.60
N TRP A 29 9.72 -15.05 -4.90
CA TRP A 29 10.94 -15.66 -5.43
C TRP A 29 12.18 -14.79 -5.15
N ILE A 30 12.14 -13.49 -5.46
CA ILE A 30 13.24 -12.55 -5.19
C ILE A 30 13.59 -12.55 -3.70
N GLN A 31 12.58 -12.47 -2.83
CA GLN A 31 12.75 -12.46 -1.39
C GLN A 31 13.49 -13.71 -0.91
N ASN A 32 13.06 -14.88 -1.36
CA ASN A 32 13.62 -16.17 -0.97
C ASN A 32 15.05 -16.36 -1.50
N GLN A 33 15.31 -16.04 -2.77
CA GLN A 33 16.64 -16.20 -3.36
C GLN A 33 17.66 -15.20 -2.79
N GLY A 34 17.22 -13.98 -2.48
CA GLY A 34 18.08 -12.94 -1.92
C GLY A 34 18.21 -12.99 -0.40
N ASN A 35 17.44 -13.85 0.29
CA ASN A 35 17.31 -13.85 1.75
C ASN A 35 16.99 -12.44 2.31
N ILE A 36 16.03 -11.75 1.68
CA ILE A 36 15.68 -10.36 1.99
C ILE A 36 14.58 -10.32 3.06
N SER A 37 14.72 -9.44 4.05
CA SER A 37 13.66 -9.23 5.05
C SER A 37 12.40 -8.64 4.41
N LYS A 38 11.23 -8.88 5.01
CA LYS A 38 9.97 -8.29 4.53
C LYS A 38 10.03 -6.76 4.46
N ASP A 39 10.62 -6.13 5.48
CA ASP A 39 10.74 -4.67 5.54
C ASP A 39 11.58 -4.12 4.39
N GLU A 40 12.71 -4.76 4.06
CA GLU A 40 13.55 -4.31 2.95
C GLU A 40 12.90 -4.61 1.59
N MET A 41 12.11 -5.69 1.47
CA MET A 41 11.29 -5.94 0.29
C MET A 41 10.30 -4.80 0.03
N LEU A 42 9.54 -4.38 1.05
CA LEU A 42 8.55 -3.31 0.93
C LEU A 42 9.20 -1.93 0.73
N ARG A 43 10.40 -1.72 1.28
CA ARG A 43 11.16 -0.49 1.09
C ARG A 43 11.75 -0.35 -0.32
N THR A 44 12.04 -1.47 -0.97
CA THR A 44 12.75 -1.52 -2.27
C THR A 44 11.81 -1.74 -3.45
N PHE A 45 10.80 -2.58 -3.27
CA PHE A 45 9.87 -3.01 -4.32
C PHE A 45 8.43 -2.64 -3.97
N ASN A 46 7.62 -2.46 -5.00
CA ASN A 46 6.18 -2.21 -4.83
C ASN A 46 5.40 -3.40 -4.25
N CYS A 47 5.97 -4.61 -4.30
CA CYS A 47 5.39 -5.85 -3.83
C CYS A 47 3.94 -6.12 -4.29
N GLY A 48 3.56 -5.61 -5.47
CA GLY A 48 2.21 -5.76 -6.03
C GLY A 48 1.36 -4.49 -6.04
N ILE A 49 1.73 -3.44 -5.30
CA ILE A 49 0.97 -2.17 -5.26
C ILE A 49 1.66 -1.10 -6.08
N GLY A 50 1.27 -0.97 -7.35
CA GLY A 50 1.85 0.02 -8.27
C GLY A 50 1.39 1.46 -8.05
N MET A 51 0.21 1.65 -7.43
CA MET A 51 -0.41 2.95 -7.22
C MET A 51 -1.23 2.93 -5.91
N VAL A 52 -1.29 4.08 -5.24
CA VAL A 52 -2.07 4.29 -4.02
C VAL A 52 -2.95 5.52 -4.21
N LEU A 53 -4.22 5.39 -3.83
CA LEU A 53 -5.15 6.51 -3.74
C LEU A 53 -5.48 6.76 -2.27
N ILE A 54 -5.53 8.04 -1.88
CA ILE A 54 -6.05 8.48 -0.58
C ILE A 54 -7.38 9.16 -0.86
N ILE A 55 -8.45 8.63 -0.29
CA ILE A 55 -9.83 9.01 -0.59
C ILE A 55 -10.62 9.16 0.72
N GLU A 56 -11.76 9.83 0.65
CA GLU A 56 -12.73 9.80 1.74
C GLU A 56 -13.32 8.40 1.88
N HIS A 57 -13.55 7.97 3.11
CA HIS A 57 -14.07 6.63 3.39
C HIS A 57 -15.46 6.40 2.77
N THR A 58 -16.25 7.47 2.61
CA THR A 58 -17.58 7.41 1.99
C THR A 58 -17.54 7.03 0.51
N ASP A 59 -16.43 7.28 -0.17
CA ASP A 59 -16.30 7.12 -1.62
C ASP A 59 -15.70 5.75 -1.98
N MET A 60 -15.33 4.95 -0.97
CA MET A 60 -14.56 3.72 -1.14
C MET A 60 -15.22 2.71 -2.08
N ASN A 61 -16.50 2.40 -1.87
CA ASN A 61 -17.19 1.40 -2.69
C ASN A 61 -17.31 1.86 -4.14
N GLU A 62 -17.68 3.13 -4.35
CA GLU A 62 -17.82 3.70 -5.69
C GLU A 62 -16.50 3.66 -6.46
N ILE A 63 -15.39 3.99 -5.80
CA ILE A 63 -14.06 4.00 -6.40
C ILE A 63 -13.59 2.57 -6.71
N LEU A 64 -13.77 1.62 -5.79
CA LEU A 64 -13.43 0.21 -6.03
C LEU A 64 -14.23 -0.38 -7.20
N ASP A 65 -15.53 -0.11 -7.26
CA ASP A 65 -16.39 -0.57 -8.36
C ASP A 65 -15.96 0.05 -9.69
N THR A 66 -15.64 1.35 -9.70
CA THR A 66 -15.17 2.06 -10.89
C THR A 66 -13.85 1.48 -11.39
N LEU A 67 -12.88 1.22 -10.49
CA LEU A 67 -11.59 0.62 -10.82
C LEU A 67 -11.77 -0.79 -11.42
N ALA A 68 -12.66 -1.59 -10.84
CA ALA A 68 -12.99 -2.92 -11.37
C ALA A 68 -13.60 -2.84 -12.78
N GLN A 69 -14.50 -1.89 -13.04
CA GLN A 69 -15.12 -1.70 -14.36
C GLN A 69 -14.13 -1.32 -15.45
N ILE A 70 -13.08 -0.58 -15.11
CA ILE A 70 -12.00 -0.21 -16.05
C ILE A 70 -10.87 -1.24 -16.10
N GLY A 71 -10.99 -2.36 -15.40
CA GLY A 71 -10.09 -3.50 -15.49
C GLY A 71 -8.87 -3.46 -14.57
N TYR A 72 -8.94 -2.72 -13.45
CA TYR A 72 -7.89 -2.72 -12.43
C TYR A 72 -8.32 -3.45 -11.16
N ASP A 73 -7.49 -4.41 -10.74
CA ASP A 73 -7.58 -4.97 -9.39
C ASP A 73 -7.21 -3.89 -8.36
N SER A 74 -8.03 -3.76 -7.33
CA SER A 74 -7.84 -2.75 -6.28
C SER A 74 -8.27 -3.29 -4.92
N TYR A 75 -7.61 -2.79 -3.87
CA TYR A 75 -7.77 -3.27 -2.51
C TYR A 75 -7.82 -2.07 -1.56
N GLN A 76 -8.62 -2.19 -0.50
CA GLN A 76 -8.43 -1.33 0.67
C GLN A 76 -7.18 -1.81 1.41
N ILE A 77 -6.07 -1.07 1.27
CA ILE A 77 -4.76 -1.46 1.83
C ILE A 77 -4.44 -0.82 3.18
N GLY A 78 -5.30 0.07 3.68
CA GLY A 78 -4.97 0.83 4.88
C GLY A 78 -5.90 2.01 5.17
N VAL A 79 -5.45 2.87 6.08
CA VAL A 79 -6.17 4.07 6.53
C VAL A 79 -5.19 5.19 6.91
N VAL A 80 -5.61 6.44 6.67
CA VAL A 80 -4.93 7.63 7.18
C VAL A 80 -5.47 7.96 8.57
N THR A 81 -4.57 8.16 9.54
CA THR A 81 -4.92 8.55 10.92
C THR A 81 -4.24 9.85 11.30
N LYS A 82 -4.72 10.53 12.34
CA LYS A 82 -3.97 11.64 12.94
C LYS A 82 -2.64 11.13 13.51
N GLY A 83 -1.55 11.87 13.30
CA GLY A 83 -0.22 11.38 13.55
C GLY A 83 0.90 12.42 13.40
N SER A 84 2.07 11.95 12.99
CA SER A 84 3.32 12.72 12.91
C SER A 84 4.12 12.46 11.63
N GLY A 85 3.44 12.07 10.55
CA GLY A 85 4.06 11.85 9.23
C GLY A 85 4.68 10.47 9.05
N GLN A 86 4.21 9.45 9.77
CA GLN A 86 4.78 8.10 9.76
C GLN A 86 4.00 7.12 8.90
N ILE A 87 4.69 6.12 8.37
CA ILE A 87 4.07 4.90 7.82
C ILE A 87 4.22 3.80 8.86
N ILE A 88 3.11 3.16 9.19
CA ILE A 88 3.03 2.03 10.12
C ILE A 88 2.59 0.81 9.30
N LEU A 89 3.44 -0.21 9.23
CA LEU A 89 3.14 -1.47 8.56
C LEU A 89 2.54 -2.47 9.59
N ARG A 90 1.44 -3.12 9.22
CA ARG A 90 0.77 -4.17 10.01
C ARG A 90 0.66 -5.48 9.24
#